data_AF-A0A352KE66-F1
#
_entry.id   AF-A0A352KE66-F1
#
_cell.length_a   1.000
_cell.length_b   1.000
_cell.length_c   1.000
_cell.angle_alpha   90.00
_cell.angle_beta   90.00
_cell.angle_gamma   90.00
#
_symmetry.space_group_name_H-M   'P 1'
#
loop_
_entity.id
_entity.type
_entity.pdbx_description
1 polymer ?
#
loop_
_entity_poly.entity_id
_entity_poly.type
_entity_poly.pdbx_seq_one_letter_code
_entity_poly.pdbx_strand_id
1 'polypeptide(L)'
;RARGETGLIITGGYGPNREGRLAPKSDYIAPDQDLEGHRQIVEAVHREGGKIALQLLHGGRYAHHGEIVSASAVPTRINPVVAREMTTDECYQTIEDFGTAAKLAREIGYDGVEIMGSEGYLLNQFTA
;
A
#
# COMPACT_ATOMS: atom_id res chain seq x y z
N ARG A 1 -14.03 6.37 15.69
CA ARG A 1 -12.67 6.94 15.73
C ARG A 1 -12.77 8.44 15.48
N ALA A 2 -13.20 8.88 14.29
CA ALA A 2 -13.38 10.31 13.99
C ALA A 2 -14.28 11.06 14.99
N ARG A 3 -15.52 10.58 15.23
CA ARG A 3 -16.42 11.11 16.29
C ARG A 3 -15.83 11.09 17.71
N GLY A 4 -14.80 10.28 17.95
CA GLY A 4 -14.07 10.23 19.22
C GLY A 4 -12.84 11.14 19.23
N GLU A 5 -12.82 12.17 18.38
CA GLU A 5 -11.83 13.27 18.37
C GLU A 5 -10.38 12.79 18.15
N THR A 6 -10.19 11.69 17.41
CA THR A 6 -8.85 11.28 16.95
C THR A 6 -8.27 12.33 15.99
N GLY A 7 -7.09 12.86 16.31
CA GLY A 7 -6.48 13.94 15.52
C GLY A 7 -6.15 13.58 14.07
N LEU A 8 -5.63 12.39 13.82
CA LEU A 8 -5.40 11.83 12.48
C LEU A 8 -5.62 10.32 12.51
N ILE A 9 -6.41 9.81 11.56
CA ILE A 9 -6.58 8.38 11.31
C ILE A 9 -5.65 7.98 10.17
N ILE A 10 -5.03 6.81 10.29
CA ILE A 10 -4.31 6.17 9.19
C ILE A 10 -5.08 4.89 8.86
N THR A 11 -5.30 4.62 7.56
CA THR A 11 -5.96 3.39 7.12
C THR A 11 -5.10 2.16 7.42
N GLY A 12 -5.66 0.95 7.19
CA GLY A 12 -4.81 -0.20 6.92
C GLY A 12 -3.98 -0.01 5.63
N GLY A 13 -3.00 -0.88 5.42
CA GLY A 13 -2.12 -0.80 4.24
C GLY A 13 -2.81 -1.25 2.95
N TYR A 14 -2.67 -0.43 1.90
CA TYR A 14 -3.10 -0.74 0.54
C TYR A 14 -1.90 -0.80 -0.39
N GLY A 15 -1.91 -1.76 -1.33
CA GLY A 15 -0.86 -1.89 -2.34
C GLY A 15 -0.79 -0.65 -3.25
N PRO A 16 0.40 -0.21 -3.70
CA PRO A 16 0.51 0.78 -4.77
C PRO A 16 0.21 0.16 -6.16
N ASN A 17 0.32 -1.16 -6.27
CA ASN A 17 0.07 -1.93 -7.48
C ASN A 17 -0.39 -3.35 -7.11
N ARG A 18 -0.64 -4.17 -8.14
CA ARG A 18 -1.15 -5.52 -7.99
C ARG A 18 -0.18 -6.49 -7.30
N GLU A 19 1.14 -6.32 -7.49
CA GLU A 19 2.17 -7.16 -6.83
C GLU A 19 2.39 -6.76 -5.37
N GLY A 20 2.04 -5.53 -5.00
CA GLY A 20 2.22 -4.98 -3.65
C GLY A 20 1.13 -5.31 -2.64
N ARG A 21 0.02 -5.89 -3.08
CA ARG A 21 -1.09 -6.28 -2.19
C ARG A 21 -0.64 -7.36 -1.18
N LEU A 22 -1.30 -7.42 -0.02
CA LEU A 22 -0.94 -8.37 1.04
C LEU A 22 -1.44 -9.80 0.79
N ALA A 23 -2.56 -9.96 0.09
CA ALA A 23 -3.20 -11.24 -0.21
C ALA A 23 -3.94 -11.17 -1.55
N PRO A 24 -4.38 -12.31 -2.14
CA PRO A 24 -4.97 -12.33 -3.49
C PRO A 24 -6.22 -11.44 -3.67
N LYS A 25 -6.95 -11.19 -2.58
CA LYS A 25 -8.17 -10.36 -2.55
C LYS A 25 -7.97 -9.02 -1.83
N SER A 26 -6.74 -8.68 -1.47
CA SER A 26 -6.45 -7.38 -0.87
C SER A 26 -6.50 -6.30 -1.94
N ASP A 27 -7.10 -5.17 -1.58
CA ASP A 27 -7.20 -4.00 -2.44
C ASP A 27 -5.83 -3.33 -2.64
N TYR A 28 -5.74 -2.58 -3.73
CA TYR A 28 -4.61 -1.72 -4.07
C TYR A 28 -5.13 -0.44 -4.75
N ILE A 29 -4.31 0.60 -4.82
CA ILE A 29 -4.69 1.91 -5.35
C ILE A 29 -4.04 2.09 -6.71
N ALA A 30 -4.82 1.89 -7.78
CA ALA A 30 -4.38 2.06 -9.15
C ALA A 30 -5.52 2.57 -10.04
N PRO A 31 -5.21 3.13 -11.23
CA PRO A 31 -6.23 3.71 -12.12
C PRO A 31 -7.29 2.72 -12.63
N ASP A 32 -7.00 1.43 -12.62
CA ASP A 32 -7.89 0.36 -13.08
C ASP A 32 -8.82 -0.17 -11.99
N GLN A 33 -8.73 0.34 -10.75
CA GLN A 33 -9.53 -0.10 -9.61
C GLN A 33 -10.78 0.77 -9.40
N ASP A 34 -11.82 0.17 -8.81
CA ASP A 34 -12.95 0.92 -8.28
C ASP A 34 -12.58 1.51 -6.91
N LEU A 35 -12.42 2.84 -6.86
CA LEU A 35 -12.00 3.58 -5.68
C LEU A 35 -13.14 4.34 -5.01
N GLU A 36 -14.41 4.10 -5.39
CA GLU A 36 -15.57 4.78 -4.80
C GLU A 36 -15.66 4.53 -3.30
N GLY A 37 -15.38 3.30 -2.86
CA GLY A 37 -15.38 2.95 -1.44
C GLY A 37 -14.41 3.78 -0.61
N HIS A 38 -13.25 4.16 -1.17
CA HIS A 38 -12.29 5.02 -0.48
C HIS A 38 -12.85 6.43 -0.26
N ARG A 39 -13.55 6.99 -1.27
CA ARG A 39 -14.18 8.30 -1.14
C ARG A 39 -15.25 8.31 -0.06
N GLN A 40 -16.09 7.28 -0.01
CA GLN A 40 -17.12 7.14 1.03
C GLN A 40 -16.51 7.11 2.44
N ILE A 41 -15.36 6.45 2.62
CA ILE A 41 -14.62 6.41 3.88
C ILE A 41 -14.08 7.80 4.24
N VAL A 42 -13.41 8.47 3.30
CA VAL A 42 -12.84 9.81 3.50
C VAL A 42 -13.94 10.80 3.90
N GLU A 43 -15.03 10.86 3.13
CA GLU A 43 -16.16 11.73 3.42
C GLU A 43 -16.79 11.43 4.79
N ALA A 44 -16.90 10.16 5.16
CA ALA A 44 -17.42 9.78 6.47
C ALA A 44 -16.54 10.28 7.63
N VAL A 45 -15.22 10.28 7.46
CA VAL A 45 -14.29 10.83 8.46
C VAL A 45 -14.40 12.35 8.52
N HIS A 46 -14.44 13.02 7.36
CA HIS A 46 -14.53 14.47 7.26
C HIS A 46 -15.86 15.02 7.80
N ARG A 47 -16.98 14.31 7.65
CA ARG A 47 -18.28 14.68 8.24
C ARG A 47 -18.25 14.79 9.76
N GLU A 48 -17.37 14.03 10.41
CA GLU A 48 -17.16 14.08 11.86
C GLU A 48 -16.03 15.07 12.25
N GLY A 49 -15.55 15.90 11.32
CA GLY A 49 -14.46 16.86 11.54
C GLY A 49 -13.06 16.25 11.63
N GLY A 50 -12.91 14.95 11.36
CA GLY A 50 -11.64 14.23 11.46
C GLY A 50 -10.75 14.39 10.23
N LYS A 51 -9.52 13.87 10.34
CA LYS A 51 -8.53 13.77 9.25
C LYS A 51 -8.15 12.32 9.01
N ILE A 52 -7.86 11.98 7.75
CA ILE A 52 -7.45 10.61 7.38
C ILE A 52 -6.34 10.60 6.33
N ALA A 53 -5.33 9.77 6.55
CA ALA A 53 -4.27 9.47 5.59
C ALA A 53 -4.36 8.01 5.12
N LEU A 54 -3.99 7.78 3.87
CA LEU A 54 -3.87 6.45 3.28
C LEU A 54 -2.48 5.88 3.54
N GLN A 55 -2.40 4.66 4.07
CA GLN A 55 -1.12 3.94 4.14
C GLN A 55 -0.88 3.16 2.84
N LEU A 56 0.19 3.54 2.12
CA LEU A 56 0.71 2.79 0.97
C LEU A 56 1.75 1.79 1.43
N LEU A 57 1.47 0.51 1.20
CA LEU A 57 2.25 -0.62 1.69
C LEU A 57 2.44 -1.64 0.57
N HIS A 58 3.68 -1.98 0.27
CA HIS A 58 4.00 -3.06 -0.67
C HIS A 58 4.50 -4.29 0.09
N GLY A 59 3.74 -5.38 0.07
CA GLY A 59 3.98 -6.57 0.89
C GLY A 59 5.32 -7.28 0.60
N GLY A 60 5.81 -7.17 -0.63
CA GLY A 60 7.07 -7.78 -1.05
C GLY A 60 7.09 -9.28 -0.75
N ARG A 61 8.22 -9.81 -0.26
CA ARG A 61 8.32 -11.24 0.12
C ARG A 61 7.42 -11.71 1.27
N TYR A 62 6.72 -10.81 1.97
CA TYR A 62 5.81 -11.14 3.06
C TYR A 62 4.33 -11.18 2.63
N ALA A 63 4.01 -10.80 1.40
CA ALA A 63 2.66 -10.99 0.87
C ALA A 63 2.34 -12.48 0.66
N HIS A 64 1.07 -12.84 0.85
CA HIS A 64 0.60 -14.23 0.79
C HIS A 64 -0.11 -14.53 -0.54
N HIS A 65 0.59 -14.37 -1.67
CA HIS A 65 0.12 -14.75 -3.00
C HIS A 65 1.28 -15.20 -3.91
N GLY A 66 0.95 -15.72 -5.10
CA GLY A 66 1.96 -16.30 -6.02
C GLY A 66 2.79 -15.28 -6.80
N GLU A 67 2.31 -14.04 -6.92
CA GLU A 67 2.93 -12.98 -7.73
C GLU A 67 3.81 -12.04 -6.88
N ILE A 68 4.45 -12.57 -5.85
CA ILE A 68 5.25 -11.75 -4.94
C ILE A 68 6.65 -11.46 -5.48
N VAL A 69 7.06 -10.20 -5.27
CA VAL A 69 8.38 -9.69 -5.67
C VAL A 69 9.17 -9.19 -4.46
N SER A 70 10.48 -9.09 -4.60
CA SER A 70 11.41 -8.70 -3.53
C SER A 70 12.69 -8.12 -4.13
N ALA A 71 13.49 -7.46 -3.28
CA ALA A 71 14.82 -6.98 -3.65
C ALA A 71 15.78 -8.11 -4.10
N SER A 72 15.53 -9.35 -3.66
CA SER A 72 16.29 -10.54 -4.06
C SER A 72 15.44 -11.81 -3.90
N ALA A 73 15.82 -12.87 -4.63
CA ALA A 73 15.17 -14.18 -4.60
C ALA A 73 15.59 -15.05 -3.38
N VAL A 74 15.53 -14.47 -2.18
CA VAL A 74 15.91 -15.13 -0.92
C VAL A 74 14.68 -15.71 -0.22
N PRO A 75 14.66 -17.03 0.07
CA PRO A 75 13.57 -17.66 0.83
C PRO A 75 13.39 -17.05 2.22
N THR A 76 12.16 -17.06 2.74
CA THR A 76 11.86 -16.64 4.12
C THR A 76 11.39 -17.82 4.96
N ARG A 77 11.47 -17.72 6.29
CA ARG A 77 10.98 -18.76 7.20
C ARG A 77 9.45 -18.78 7.35
N ILE A 78 8.79 -17.68 6.99
CA ILE A 78 7.36 -17.46 7.26
C ILE A 78 6.49 -17.50 6.01
N ASN A 79 7.11 -17.42 4.83
CA ASN A 79 6.43 -17.51 3.54
C ASN A 79 6.99 -18.68 2.73
N PRO A 80 6.17 -19.70 2.37
CA PRO A 80 6.63 -20.84 1.58
C PRO A 80 6.92 -20.48 0.12
N VAL A 81 6.41 -19.34 -0.37
CA VAL A 81 6.68 -18.86 -1.73
C VAL A 81 7.97 -18.06 -1.73
N VAL A 82 8.90 -18.39 -2.63
CA VAL A 82 10.10 -17.59 -2.86
C VAL A 82 9.73 -16.43 -3.78
N ALA A 83 9.90 -15.20 -3.28
CA ALA A 83 9.64 -14.02 -4.07
C ALA A 83 10.62 -13.91 -5.24
N ARG A 84 10.11 -13.47 -6.39
CA ARG A 84 10.94 -13.18 -7.55
C ARG A 84 11.76 -11.92 -7.29
N GLU A 85 13.02 -11.94 -7.71
CA GLU A 85 13.85 -10.74 -7.70
C GLU A 85 13.33 -9.73 -8.72
N MET A 86 13.19 -8.48 -8.27
CA MET A 86 12.81 -7.37 -9.14
C MET A 86 13.96 -6.99 -10.07
N THR A 87 13.64 -6.78 -11.33
CA THR A 87 14.53 -6.10 -12.27
C THR A 87 14.60 -4.60 -11.96
N THR A 88 15.64 -3.94 -12.46
CA THR A 88 15.77 -2.47 -12.31
C THR A 88 14.57 -1.73 -12.89
N ASP A 89 14.05 -2.16 -14.03
CA ASP A 89 12.89 -1.53 -14.67
C ASP A 89 11.61 -1.69 -13.82
N GLU A 90 11.42 -2.85 -13.20
CA GLU A 90 10.30 -3.08 -12.26
C GLU A 90 10.43 -2.25 -10.99
N CYS A 91 11.65 -1.99 -10.52
CA CYS A 91 11.86 -1.06 -9.41
C CYS A 91 11.41 0.36 -9.78
N TYR A 92 11.81 0.85 -10.96
CA TYR A 92 11.37 2.17 -11.44
C TYR A 92 9.86 2.22 -11.67
N GLN A 93 9.26 1.18 -12.25
CA GLN A 93 7.82 1.10 -12.40
C GLN A 93 7.12 1.15 -11.03
N THR A 94 7.62 0.41 -10.04
CA THR A 94 7.05 0.41 -8.69
C THR A 94 7.13 1.81 -8.04
N ILE A 95 8.21 2.56 -8.27
CA ILE A 95 8.33 3.95 -7.81
C ILE A 95 7.24 4.83 -8.43
N GLU A 96 7.01 4.71 -9.74
CA GLU A 96 5.93 5.42 -10.44
C GLU A 96 4.54 5.01 -9.94
N ASP A 97 4.36 3.72 -9.60
CA ASP A 97 3.10 3.22 -9.04
C ASP A 97 2.83 3.83 -7.65
N PHE A 98 3.84 3.97 -6.78
CA PHE A 98 3.68 4.71 -5.52
C PHE A 98 3.27 6.17 -5.76
N GLY A 99 3.89 6.83 -6.73
CA GLY A 99 3.55 8.20 -7.11
C GLY A 99 2.11 8.32 -7.61
N THR A 100 1.70 7.39 -8.47
CA THR A 100 0.33 7.30 -9.02
C THR A 100 -0.69 7.05 -7.92
N ALA A 101 -0.43 6.09 -7.03
CA ALA A 101 -1.29 5.77 -5.90
C ALA A 101 -1.45 6.97 -4.95
N ALA A 102 -0.36 7.71 -4.67
CA ALA A 102 -0.42 8.92 -3.86
C ALA A 102 -1.21 10.04 -4.54
N LYS A 103 -1.08 10.20 -5.86
CA LYS A 103 -1.89 11.14 -6.64
C LYS A 103 -3.38 10.79 -6.57
N LEU A 104 -3.74 9.52 -6.76
CA LEU A 104 -5.13 9.05 -6.65
C LEU A 104 -5.69 9.27 -5.24
N ALA A 105 -4.89 8.99 -4.19
CA ALA A 105 -5.28 9.25 -2.81
C ALA A 105 -5.64 10.73 -2.59
N ARG A 106 -4.84 11.66 -3.12
CA ARG A 106 -5.12 13.09 -3.09
C ARG A 106 -6.41 13.44 -3.85
N GLU A 107 -6.62 12.86 -5.03
CA GLU A 107 -7.84 13.09 -5.84
C GLU A 107 -9.11 12.56 -5.16
N ILE A 108 -9.01 11.47 -4.41
CA ILE A 108 -10.11 10.92 -3.58
C ILE A 108 -10.43 11.84 -2.39
N GLY A 109 -9.45 12.62 -1.93
CA GLY A 109 -9.61 13.58 -0.83
C GLY A 109 -8.94 13.16 0.47
N TYR A 110 -8.04 12.17 0.48
CA TYR A 110 -7.21 11.89 1.65
C TYR A 110 -6.40 13.14 2.06
N ASP A 111 -6.23 13.34 3.36
CA ASP A 111 -5.46 14.47 3.91
C ASP A 111 -3.94 14.25 3.85
N GLY A 112 -3.51 13.03 3.53
CA GLY A 112 -2.11 12.67 3.37
C GLY A 112 -1.93 11.21 2.97
N VAL A 113 -0.67 10.84 2.78
CA VAL A 113 -0.24 9.46 2.57
C VAL A 113 0.88 9.10 3.53
N GLU A 114 0.85 7.89 4.04
CA GLU A 114 1.98 7.27 4.74
C GLU A 114 2.64 6.26 3.82
N ILE A 115 3.97 6.32 3.71
CA ILE A 115 4.77 5.33 2.98
C ILE A 115 5.30 4.31 3.99
N MET A 116 4.81 3.07 3.92
CA MET A 116 5.23 2.01 4.84
C MET A 116 6.63 1.49 4.48
N GLY A 117 7.63 1.99 5.20
CA GLY A 117 9.04 1.64 5.04
C GLY A 117 9.61 0.64 6.06
N SER A 118 8.78 -0.02 6.88
CA SER A 118 9.22 -0.85 8.00
C SER A 118 8.65 -2.29 7.96
N GLU A 119 8.72 -3.01 9.09
CA GLU A 119 8.13 -4.36 9.30
C GLU A 119 8.60 -5.45 8.31
N GLY A 120 9.73 -5.24 7.62
CA GLY A 120 10.26 -6.17 6.64
C GLY A 120 9.48 -6.22 5.32
N TYR A 121 8.60 -5.25 5.05
CA TYR A 121 7.93 -5.08 3.76
C TYR A 121 8.89 -4.60 2.66
N LEU A 122 8.42 -4.46 1.42
CA LEU A 122 9.29 -4.31 0.23
C LEU A 122 10.37 -3.25 0.41
N LEU A 123 10.00 -2.04 0.83
CA LEU A 123 10.97 -0.95 0.99
C LEU A 123 12.06 -1.30 2.01
N ASN A 124 11.69 -1.94 3.12
CA ASN A 124 12.65 -2.40 4.10
C ASN A 124 13.56 -3.53 3.56
N GLN A 125 13.08 -4.34 2.61
CA GLN A 125 13.86 -5.40 1.94
C GLN A 125 14.98 -4.84 1.04
N PHE A 126 14.88 -3.58 0.59
CA PHE A 126 15.93 -2.90 -0.17
C PHE A 126 16.98 -2.21 0.71
N THR A 127 16.69 -1.98 1.99
CA THR A 127 17.56 -1.19 2.90
C THR A 127 18.27 -2.03 3.95
N ALA A 128 17.96 -3.33 4.04
CA ALA A 128 18.40 -4.22 5.12
C ALA A 128 19.26 -5.38 4.60
#